data_AF-A0AAU8LVD6-F1
#
_entry.id   AF-A0AAU8LVD6-F1
#
_cell.length_a   1.000
_cell.length_b   1.000
_cell.length_c   1.000
_cell.angle_alpha   90.00
_cell.angle_beta   90.00
_cell.angle_gamma   90.00
#
_symmetry.space_group_name_H-M   'P 1'
#
loop_
_entity.id
_entity.type
_entity.pdbx_description
1 polymer ?
#
loop_
_entity_poly.entity_id
_entity_poly.type
_entity_poly.pdbx_seq_one_letter_code
_entity_poly.pdbx_strand_id
1 'polypeptide(L)'
;MLLAEQDRFSQQVKSAPAKQQSSKVVINSGELITEIAGGANLVEGKQTWEHAEEKKHDIEWMKKCCDAELRTMEKTGLAPAPYYFERVAILSRKEKNYQQEIDYCELYITMVR
;
A
#
# COMPACT_ATOMS: atom_id res chain seq x y z
N MET A 1 15.33 -51.19 59.45
CA MET A 1 14.24 -50.70 58.58
C MET A 1 14.55 -49.23 58.31
N LEU A 2 15.72 -48.90 57.76
CA LEU A 2 16.11 -48.95 56.34
C LEU A 2 15.15 -48.17 55.43
N LEU A 3 15.66 -47.00 55.01
CA LEU A 3 15.33 -46.20 53.82
C LEU A 3 14.24 -45.15 53.96
N ALA A 4 14.58 -44.11 54.72
CA ALA A 4 14.36 -42.74 54.27
C ALA A 4 15.29 -42.43 53.08
N GLU A 5 14.85 -41.51 52.23
CA GLU A 5 15.59 -40.85 51.14
C GLU A 5 15.87 -41.66 49.87
N GLN A 6 15.69 -40.99 48.73
CA GLN A 6 16.01 -41.38 47.35
C GLN A 6 14.94 -42.16 46.56
N ASP A 7 13.94 -41.44 46.06
CA ASP A 7 13.66 -41.44 44.61
C ASP A 7 12.96 -40.12 44.22
N ARG A 8 13.76 -39.12 43.84
CA ARG A 8 13.92 -38.66 42.44
C ARG A 8 12.62 -38.08 41.89
N PHE A 9 12.33 -36.81 42.13
CA PHE A 9 12.95 -35.67 41.42
C PHE A 9 12.95 -35.85 39.90
N SER A 10 11.76 -36.00 39.31
CA SER A 10 11.40 -35.72 37.91
C SER A 10 9.89 -35.98 37.86
N GLN A 11 8.99 -35.02 37.74
CA GLN A 11 8.87 -34.10 36.62
C GLN A 11 8.01 -32.91 37.06
N GLN A 12 8.66 -31.79 37.36
CA GLN A 12 8.03 -30.47 37.23
C GLN A 12 8.92 -29.66 36.30
N VAL A 13 8.71 -29.80 34.98
CA VAL A 13 9.33 -28.90 34.00
C VAL A 13 8.31 -28.56 32.92
N LYS A 14 7.65 -27.43 33.16
CA LYS A 14 7.29 -26.40 32.18
C LYS A 14 6.37 -26.85 31.05
N SER A 15 5.08 -26.57 31.20
CA SER A 15 4.28 -26.18 30.04
C SER A 15 5.03 -25.03 29.37
N ALA A 16 5.68 -25.33 28.24
CA ALA A 16 6.28 -24.32 27.40
C ALA A 16 5.18 -23.30 27.05
N PRO A 17 5.45 -21.98 27.09
CA PRO A 17 4.51 -21.05 26.50
C PRO A 17 4.35 -21.48 25.06
N ALA A 18 3.10 -21.73 24.64
CA ALA A 18 2.78 -21.99 23.25
C ALA A 18 3.46 -20.88 22.45
N LYS A 19 4.50 -21.22 21.70
CA LYS A 19 5.14 -20.29 20.78
C LYS A 19 4.02 -19.85 19.86
N GLN A 20 3.53 -18.62 20.06
CA GLN A 20 2.78 -17.93 19.03
C GLN A 20 3.69 -17.97 17.81
N GLN A 21 3.43 -18.91 16.91
CA GLN A 21 3.98 -18.85 15.57
C GLN A 21 3.42 -17.54 15.04
N SER A 22 4.23 -16.47 15.06
CA SER A 22 3.93 -15.31 14.25
C SER A 22 3.88 -15.85 12.84
N SER A 23 2.67 -16.05 12.32
CA SER A 23 2.48 -16.25 10.90
C SER A 23 3.26 -15.12 10.24
N LYS A 24 4.34 -15.44 9.52
CA LYS A 24 5.04 -14.46 8.69
C LYS A 24 4.03 -14.04 7.63
N VAL A 25 3.24 -13.01 7.93
CA VAL A 25 2.40 -12.36 6.94
C VAL A 25 3.38 -11.69 6.00
N VAL A 26 3.45 -12.18 4.77
CA VAL A 26 4.23 -11.55 3.71
C VAL A 26 3.41 -10.35 3.25
N ILE A 27 3.66 -9.20 3.88
CA ILE A 27 3.03 -7.93 3.51
C ILE A 27 3.79 -7.39 2.31
N ASN A 28 3.10 -7.14 1.19
CA ASN A 28 3.73 -6.49 0.04
C ASN A 28 3.81 -4.97 0.25
N SER A 29 4.65 -4.28 -0.53
CA SER A 29 4.86 -2.83 -0.36
C SER A 29 3.56 -2.01 -0.49
N GLY A 30 2.61 -2.46 -1.33
CA GLY A 30 1.32 -1.79 -1.48
C GLY A 30 0.43 -1.93 -0.24
N GLU A 31 0.40 -3.10 0.38
CA GLU A 31 -0.31 -3.33 1.65
C GLU A 31 0.28 -2.48 2.78
N LEU A 32 1.61 -2.38 2.85
CA LEU A 32 2.29 -1.53 3.83
C LEU A 32 1.94 -0.05 3.64
N ILE A 33 1.96 0.46 2.39
CA ILE A 33 1.55 1.83 2.08
C ILE A 33 0.09 2.06 2.47
N THR A 34 -0.77 1.06 2.27
CA THR A 34 -2.20 1.14 2.63
C THR A 34 -2.38 1.31 4.12
N GLU A 35 -1.65 0.53 4.92
CA GLU A 35 -1.68 0.64 6.37
C GLU A 35 -1.22 2.02 6.84
N ILE A 36 -0.07 2.49 6.34
CA ILE A 36 0.51 3.79 6.73
C ILE A 36 -0.37 4.95 6.28
N ALA A 37 -0.95 4.88 5.08
CA ALA A 37 -1.82 5.92 4.53
C ALA A 37 -3.27 5.84 5.04
N GLY A 38 -3.61 4.86 5.88
CA GLY A 38 -4.98 4.60 6.31
C GLY A 38 -5.94 4.45 5.13
N GLY A 39 -5.52 3.72 4.10
CA GLY A 39 -6.30 3.45 2.89
C GLY A 39 -6.43 4.60 1.88
N ALA A 40 -5.70 5.70 2.04
CA ALA A 40 -5.82 6.85 1.13
C ALA A 40 -5.42 6.57 -0.33
N ASN A 41 -4.56 5.57 -0.51
CA ASN A 41 -4.08 5.03 -1.79
C ASN A 41 -5.11 4.12 -2.49
N LEU A 42 -6.25 3.82 -1.86
CA LEU A 42 -7.27 2.99 -2.47
C LEU A 42 -8.19 3.84 -3.36
N VAL A 43 -8.51 3.29 -4.53
CA VAL A 43 -9.55 3.80 -5.44
C VAL A 43 -10.65 2.75 -5.51
N GLU A 44 -11.85 3.09 -5.06
CA GLU A 44 -12.99 2.15 -4.99
C GLU A 44 -12.62 0.84 -4.24
N GLY A 45 -11.83 0.95 -3.18
CA GLY A 45 -11.41 -0.18 -2.33
C GLY A 45 -10.26 -1.05 -2.87
N LYS A 46 -9.70 -0.72 -4.04
CA LYS A 46 -8.59 -1.43 -4.66
C LYS A 46 -7.35 -0.56 -4.81
N GLN A 47 -6.18 -1.18 -4.95
CA GLN A 47 -4.94 -0.45 -5.21
C GLN A 47 -4.98 0.28 -6.55
N THR A 48 -4.26 1.40 -6.67
CA THR A 48 -4.19 2.18 -7.91
C THR A 48 -3.65 1.35 -9.09
N TRP A 49 -2.72 0.42 -8.84
CA TRP A 49 -2.10 -0.42 -9.88
C TRP A 49 -3.06 -1.46 -10.46
N GLU A 50 -4.03 -1.96 -9.67
CA GLU A 50 -5.05 -2.89 -10.17
C GLU A 50 -5.91 -2.22 -11.26
N HIS A 51 -6.23 -0.94 -11.09
CA HIS A 51 -6.99 -0.18 -12.11
C HIS A 51 -6.13 0.21 -13.30
N ALA A 52 -4.81 0.34 -13.14
CA ALA A 52 -3.91 0.60 -14.26
C ALA A 52 -3.90 -0.56 -15.27
N GLU A 53 -3.98 -1.81 -14.81
CA GLU A 53 -3.96 -2.97 -15.70
C GLU A 53 -5.22 -3.02 -16.59
N GLU A 54 -6.39 -2.81 -15.98
CA GLU A 54 -7.68 -2.95 -16.65
C GLU A 54 -8.18 -1.67 -17.32
N LYS A 55 -7.89 -0.50 -16.73
CA LYS A 55 -8.56 0.77 -17.04
C LYS A 55 -7.62 1.90 -17.40
N LYS A 56 -6.35 1.62 -17.77
CA LYS A 56 -5.39 2.64 -18.21
C LYS A 56 -5.88 3.56 -19.33
N HIS A 57 -6.88 3.14 -20.11
CA HIS A 57 -7.43 3.91 -21.23
C HIS A 57 -8.67 4.73 -20.87
N ASP A 58 -9.16 4.62 -19.63
CA ASP A 58 -10.26 5.40 -19.12
C ASP A 58 -9.73 6.60 -18.31
N ILE A 59 -9.98 7.80 -18.83
CA ILE A 59 -9.42 9.02 -18.26
C ILE A 59 -9.96 9.31 -16.87
N GLU A 60 -11.23 9.00 -16.61
CA GLU A 60 -11.84 9.26 -15.31
C GLU A 60 -11.26 8.34 -14.24
N TRP A 61 -10.92 7.09 -14.58
CA TRP A 61 -10.19 6.20 -13.67
C TRP A 61 -8.77 6.69 -13.40
N MET A 62 -8.07 7.20 -14.42
CA MET A 62 -6.71 7.71 -14.23
C MET A 62 -6.68 8.98 -13.36
N LYS A 63 -7.69 9.86 -13.48
CA LYS A 63 -7.86 11.02 -12.59
C LYS A 63 -8.10 10.59 -11.14
N LYS A 64 -8.98 9.62 -10.91
CA LYS A 64 -9.20 9.06 -9.56
C LYS A 64 -7.92 8.49 -8.95
N CYS A 65 -7.07 7.85 -9.76
CA CYS A 65 -5.76 7.39 -9.31
C CYS A 65 -4.83 8.56 -8.97
N CYS A 66 -4.79 9.64 -9.78
CA CYS A 66 -4.04 10.85 -9.43
C CYS A 66 -4.47 11.40 -8.07
N ASP A 67 -5.77 11.50 -7.81
CA ASP A 67 -6.29 11.98 -6.52
C ASP A 67 -5.85 11.08 -5.35
N ALA A 68 -5.81 9.76 -5.56
CA ALA A 68 -5.32 8.82 -4.55
C ALA A 68 -3.82 8.97 -4.27
N GLU A 69 -3.02 9.20 -5.29
CA GLU A 69 -1.58 9.47 -5.14
C GLU A 69 -1.35 10.77 -4.35
N LEU A 70 -2.10 11.84 -4.64
CA LEU A 70 -1.99 13.11 -3.91
C LEU A 70 -2.38 12.97 -2.44
N ARG A 71 -3.50 12.28 -2.13
CA ARG A 71 -3.89 11.99 -0.74
C ARG A 71 -2.86 11.13 -0.02
N THR A 72 -2.22 10.20 -0.74
CA THR A 72 -1.18 9.34 -0.17
C THR A 72 0.07 10.15 0.16
N MET A 73 0.47 11.06 -0.74
CA MET A 73 1.58 11.98 -0.48
C MET A 73 1.31 12.85 0.74
N GLU A 74 0.11 13.43 0.86
CA GLU A 74 -0.27 14.27 2.00
C GLU A 74 -0.11 13.53 3.34
N LYS A 75 -0.47 12.24 3.39
CA LYS A 75 -0.41 11.44 4.62
C LYS A 75 0.96 10.83 4.91
N THR A 76 1.71 10.46 3.88
CA THR A 76 2.91 9.63 4.03
C THR A 76 4.20 10.37 3.71
N GLY A 77 4.11 11.53 3.04
CA GLY A 77 5.25 12.23 2.45
C GLY A 77 5.87 11.52 1.24
N LEU A 78 5.33 10.38 0.80
CA LEU A 78 5.81 9.68 -0.38
C LEU A 78 5.40 10.44 -1.64
N ALA A 79 6.37 10.67 -2.53
CA ALA A 79 6.09 11.32 -3.81
C ALA A 79 5.04 10.52 -4.60
N PRO A 80 4.07 11.20 -5.24
CA PRO A 80 3.04 10.55 -6.03
C PRO A 80 3.68 9.82 -7.22
N ALA A 81 3.12 8.68 -7.62
CA ALA A 81 3.62 7.96 -8.79
C ALA A 81 3.33 8.75 -10.09
N PRO A 82 4.35 9.04 -10.93
CA PRO A 82 4.17 9.83 -12.16
C PRO A 82 3.22 9.17 -13.16
N TYR A 83 3.17 7.84 -13.16
CA TYR A 83 2.43 7.05 -14.15
C TYR A 83 1.00 7.54 -14.39
N TYR A 84 0.22 7.80 -13.33
CA TYR A 84 -1.20 8.16 -13.49
C TYR A 84 -1.36 9.56 -14.11
N PHE A 85 -0.50 10.51 -13.72
CA PHE A 85 -0.49 11.87 -14.28
C PHE A 85 -0.12 11.84 -15.76
N GLU A 86 0.91 11.08 -16.12
CA GLU A 86 1.30 10.85 -17.51
C GLU A 86 0.16 10.22 -18.32
N ARG A 87 -0.57 9.25 -17.76
CA ARG A 87 -1.72 8.62 -18.42
C ARG A 87 -2.84 9.62 -18.66
N VAL A 88 -3.18 10.47 -17.69
CA VAL A 88 -4.18 11.53 -17.89
C VAL A 88 -3.73 12.45 -19.02
N ALA A 89 -2.49 12.95 -18.98
CA ALA A 89 -1.94 13.84 -20.02
C ALA A 89 -2.01 13.23 -21.43
N ILE A 90 -1.63 11.95 -21.58
CA ILE A 90 -1.69 11.22 -22.86
C ILE A 90 -3.14 11.08 -23.36
N LEU A 91 -4.09 10.78 -22.47
CA LEU A 91 -5.51 10.64 -22.84
C LEU A 91 -6.12 12.00 -23.20
N SER A 92 -5.84 13.06 -22.44
CA SER A 92 -6.28 14.42 -22.74
C SER A 92 -5.78 14.88 -24.12
N ARG A 93 -4.51 14.59 -24.47
CA ARG A 93 -3.97 14.87 -25.81
C ARG A 93 -4.74 14.15 -26.92
N LYS A 94 -5.11 12.88 -26.72
CA LYS A 94 -5.89 12.10 -27.70
C LYS A 94 -7.28 12.69 -27.92
N GLU A 95 -7.87 13.26 -26.88
CA GLU A 95 -9.16 13.98 -26.93
C GLU A 95 -9.02 15.44 -27.40
N LYS A 96 -7.79 15.89 -27.71
CA LYS A 96 -7.44 17.28 -28.04
C LYS A 96 -7.76 18.28 -26.92
N ASN A 97 -7.84 17.81 -25.68
CA ASN A 97 -7.97 18.62 -24.49
C ASN A 97 -6.58 19.03 -23.98
N TYR A 98 -5.94 19.96 -24.70
CA TYR A 98 -4.56 20.39 -24.38
C TYR A 98 -4.46 21.14 -23.05
N GLN A 99 -5.54 21.81 -22.61
CA GLN A 99 -5.54 22.47 -21.31
C GLN A 99 -5.38 21.45 -20.19
N GLN A 100 -6.18 20.38 -20.20
CA GLN A 100 -6.09 19.34 -19.18
C GLN A 100 -4.76 18.58 -19.23
N GLU A 101 -4.19 18.40 -20.41
CA GLU A 101 -2.83 17.85 -20.54
C GLU A 101 -1.83 18.69 -19.75
N ILE A 102 -1.84 20.00 -19.95
CA ILE A 102 -0.94 20.94 -19.26
C ILE A 102 -1.22 20.93 -17.76
N ASP A 103 -2.49 21.02 -17.36
CA ASP A 103 -2.89 21.09 -15.95
C ASP A 103 -2.36 19.90 -15.15
N TYR A 104 -2.45 18.67 -15.68
CA TYR A 104 -1.95 17.48 -14.99
C TYR A 104 -0.42 17.36 -15.01
N CYS A 105 0.25 17.86 -16.06
CA CYS A 105 1.72 17.97 -16.07
C CYS A 105 2.21 18.96 -15.01
N GLU A 106 1.61 20.14 -14.96
CA GLU A 106 1.96 21.20 -14.00
C GLU A 106 1.63 20.80 -12.56
N LEU A 107 0.50 20.12 -12.35
CA LEU A 107 0.13 19.58 -11.05
C LEU A 107 1.21 18.63 -10.52
N TYR A 108 1.65 17.66 -11.33
CA TYR A 108 2.69 16.72 -10.91
C TYR A 108 4.00 17.45 -10.59
N ILE A 109 4.46 18.34 -11.48
CA ILE A 109 5.68 19.13 -11.27
C ILE A 109 5.60 19.94 -9.98
N THR A 110 4.46 20.55 -9.68
CA THR A 110 4.26 21.35 -8.46
C THR A 110 4.37 20.51 -7.20
N MET A 111 3.91 19.26 -7.23
CA MET A 111 3.91 18.38 -6.05
C MET A 111 5.29 17.78 -5.75
N VAL A 112 6.17 17.63 -6.74
CA VAL A 112 7.49 16.99 -6.55
C VAL A 112 8.66 17.98 -6.52
N ARG A 113 8.38 19.29 -6.57
CA ARG A 113 9.36 20.36 -6.59
C ARG A 113 9.59 20.95 -5.20
#